data_AF-A0A938BK70-F1
#
_entry.id   AF-A0A938BK70-F1
#
_cell.length_a   1.000
_cell.length_b   1.000
_cell.length_c   1.000
_cell.angle_alpha   90.00
_cell.angle_beta   90.00
_cell.angle_gamma   90.00
#
_symmetry.space_group_name_H-M   'P 1'
#
loop_
_entity.id
_entity.type
_entity.pdbx_description
1 polymer ?
#
loop_
_entity_poly.entity_id
_entity_poly.type
_entity_poly.pdbx_seq_one_letter_code
_entity_poly.pdbx_strand_id
1 'polypeptide(L)'
;MFRVFFPFLTAVLLAGWGVCPATAQPYSVLRNMERETVGLVKKIEPSVVTVIVQRKYTTTINGQTVTDYDRHVGSGVVWDRDGHILTTAGAVYQADDILISFSDGQYRRATLIGVDPLSSIAMVQVDSVSVSPARVGNSDEVSPGAWVFMLSHAFGNPSSMSLGLVNGIRQEDVLIQVSAAVGTGFTSGAVFSIEGHLIGLVADEKAFQAAPKEYTALFGRTNGETVAVIPINRVKT
;
A
#
# COMPACT_ATOMS: atom_id res chain seq x y z
N MET A 1 84.98 -40.54 12.85
CA MET A 1 84.97 -39.06 12.87
C MET A 1 83.94 -38.57 11.85
N PHE A 2 82.72 -38.22 12.27
CA PHE A 2 81.74 -37.54 11.42
C PHE A 2 80.83 -36.63 12.27
N ARG A 3 80.50 -35.47 11.70
CA ARG A 3 79.76 -34.28 12.18
C ARG A 3 78.31 -34.64 12.62
N VAL A 4 77.53 -33.83 13.35
CA VAL A 4 76.88 -32.58 12.89
C VAL A 4 76.14 -31.90 14.08
N PHE A 5 76.18 -30.57 14.06
CA PHE A 5 75.50 -29.56 14.91
C PHE A 5 74.05 -29.34 14.45
N PHE A 6 73.07 -29.11 15.35
CA PHE A 6 71.91 -28.24 15.05
C PHE A 6 71.25 -27.71 16.34
N PRO A 7 71.06 -26.39 16.49
CA PRO A 7 70.39 -25.78 17.65
C PRO A 7 68.87 -25.71 17.48
N PHE A 8 68.16 -25.70 18.62
CA PHE A 8 66.72 -25.50 18.72
C PHE A 8 66.30 -24.13 18.13
N LEU A 9 65.46 -24.17 17.08
CA LEU A 9 64.80 -23.00 16.51
C LEU A 9 63.38 -22.90 17.10
N THR A 10 63.10 -21.80 17.79
CA THR A 10 61.78 -21.39 18.27
C THR A 10 60.85 -21.12 17.08
N ALA A 11 59.82 -21.94 16.91
CA ALA A 11 58.76 -21.69 15.93
C ALA A 11 57.69 -20.79 16.53
N VAL A 12 57.68 -19.52 16.13
CA VAL A 12 56.54 -18.59 16.33
C VAL A 12 55.49 -18.93 15.28
N LEU A 13 54.36 -19.49 15.73
CA LEU A 13 53.17 -19.75 14.91
C LEU A 13 52.42 -18.41 14.71
N LEU A 14 52.69 -17.73 13.60
CA LEU A 14 51.82 -16.66 13.10
C LEU A 14 50.54 -17.31 12.54
N ALA A 15 49.52 -17.43 13.39
CA ALA A 15 48.17 -17.72 12.94
C ALA A 15 47.68 -16.54 12.08
N GLY A 16 47.85 -16.67 10.76
CA GLY A 16 47.33 -15.72 9.79
C GLY A 16 45.81 -15.62 9.95
N TRP A 17 45.34 -14.44 10.34
CA TRP A 17 43.93 -14.08 10.26
C TRP A 17 43.56 -14.02 8.78
N GLY A 18 43.17 -15.17 8.22
CA GLY A 18 42.49 -15.23 6.94
C GLY A 18 41.13 -14.58 7.08
N VAL A 19 41.08 -13.25 6.94
CA VAL A 19 39.83 -12.54 6.66
C VAL A 19 39.41 -13.06 5.29
N CYS A 20 38.52 -14.05 5.28
CA CYS A 20 37.89 -14.49 4.05
C CYS A 20 37.04 -13.31 3.58
N PRO A 21 37.39 -12.59 2.49
CA PRO A 21 36.54 -11.51 2.03
C PRO A 21 35.24 -12.15 1.57
N ALA A 22 34.14 -11.85 2.27
CA ALA A 22 32.80 -12.25 1.88
C ALA A 22 32.50 -11.61 0.52
N THR A 23 32.85 -12.33 -0.55
CA THR A 23 32.69 -11.85 -1.92
C THR A 23 31.25 -12.13 -2.30
N ALA A 24 30.41 -11.10 -2.27
CA ALA A 24 29.03 -11.19 -2.72
C ALA A 24 29.00 -11.70 -4.17
N GLN A 25 28.25 -12.78 -4.44
CA GLN A 25 28.21 -13.36 -5.77
C GLN A 25 27.62 -12.36 -6.79
N PRO A 26 28.27 -12.15 -7.94
CA PRO A 26 27.88 -11.12 -8.92
C PRO A 26 26.54 -11.40 -9.62
N TYR A 27 26.05 -12.64 -9.60
CA TYR A 27 24.77 -13.07 -10.18
C TYR A 27 23.95 -13.82 -9.12
N SER A 28 23.27 -13.08 -8.25
CA SER A 28 22.36 -13.67 -7.28
C SER A 28 20.92 -13.57 -7.76
N VAL A 29 20.13 -14.62 -7.54
CA VAL A 29 18.66 -14.61 -7.71
C VAL A 29 18.04 -13.39 -7.05
N LEU A 30 18.59 -12.97 -5.91
CA LEU A 30 18.19 -11.79 -5.16
C LEU A 30 18.29 -10.48 -5.98
N ARG A 31 19.34 -10.29 -6.81
CA ARG A 31 19.45 -9.12 -7.68
C ARG A 31 18.38 -9.10 -8.78
N ASN A 32 18.01 -10.26 -9.30
CA ASN A 32 16.94 -10.34 -10.29
C ASN A 32 15.59 -10.03 -9.64
N MET A 33 15.33 -10.58 -8.45
CA MET A 33 14.12 -10.27 -7.69
C MET A 33 14.00 -8.78 -7.37
N GLU A 34 15.09 -8.15 -6.93
CA GLU A 34 15.16 -6.71 -6.70
C GLU A 34 14.83 -5.93 -7.98
N ARG A 35 15.46 -6.28 -9.10
CA ARG A 35 15.22 -5.61 -10.39
C ARG A 35 13.77 -5.73 -10.85
N GLU A 36 13.19 -6.93 -10.78
CA GLU A 36 11.80 -7.17 -11.18
C GLU A 36 10.84 -6.40 -10.26
N THR A 37 11.10 -6.40 -8.95
CA THR A 37 10.31 -5.64 -7.98
C THR A 37 10.34 -4.14 -8.27
N VAL A 38 11.52 -3.57 -8.47
CA VAL A 38 11.67 -2.14 -8.81
C VAL A 38 11.02 -1.82 -10.17
N GLY A 39 11.15 -2.71 -11.15
CA GLY A 39 10.54 -2.56 -12.46
C GLY A 39 9.01 -2.55 -12.39
N LEU A 40 8.44 -3.46 -11.59
CA LEU A 40 7.02 -3.54 -11.35
C LEU A 40 6.48 -2.27 -10.68
N VAL A 41 7.11 -1.81 -9.61
CA VAL A 41 6.73 -0.61 -8.86
C VAL A 41 6.71 0.61 -9.77
N LYS A 42 7.75 0.82 -10.58
CA LYS A 42 7.81 1.93 -11.55
C LYS A 42 6.67 1.92 -12.56
N LYS A 43 6.14 0.74 -12.88
CA LYS A 43 5.05 0.57 -13.84
C LYS A 43 3.68 0.88 -13.22
N ILE A 44 3.47 0.50 -11.96
CA ILE A 44 2.18 0.64 -11.27
C ILE A 44 2.06 1.97 -10.50
N GLU A 45 3.16 2.57 -10.06
CA GLU A 45 3.18 3.81 -9.29
C GLU A 45 2.34 4.94 -9.92
N PRO A 46 2.44 5.24 -11.23
CA PRO A 46 1.70 6.36 -11.81
C PRO A 46 0.17 6.21 -11.70
N SER A 47 -0.34 4.99 -11.52
CA SER A 47 -1.76 4.72 -11.35
C SER A 47 -2.27 4.98 -9.93
N VAL A 48 -1.37 5.18 -8.95
CA VAL A 48 -1.72 5.42 -7.54
C VAL A 48 -1.61 6.91 -7.23
N VAL A 49 -2.67 7.47 -6.67
CA VAL A 49 -2.82 8.91 -6.44
C VAL A 49 -3.08 9.21 -4.97
N THR A 50 -2.81 10.44 -4.55
CA THR A 50 -3.23 10.95 -3.23
C THR A 50 -4.65 11.46 -3.31
N VAL A 51 -5.50 11.05 -2.37
CA VAL A 51 -6.83 11.61 -2.17
C VAL A 51 -6.78 12.52 -0.95
N ILE A 52 -6.96 13.82 -1.16
CA ILE A 52 -7.01 14.83 -0.10
C ILE A 52 -8.45 15.27 0.05
N VAL A 53 -8.99 15.10 1.25
CA VAL A 53 -10.36 15.46 1.58
C VAL A 53 -10.35 16.56 2.64
N GLN A 54 -11.14 17.60 2.41
CA GLN A 54 -11.40 18.64 3.39
C GLN A 54 -12.84 18.52 3.90
N ARG A 55 -13.00 18.60 5.21
CA ARG A 55 -14.30 18.59 5.89
C ARG A 55 -14.44 19.83 6.75
N LYS A 56 -15.63 20.41 6.78
CA LYS A 56 -15.98 21.61 7.52
C LYS A 56 -16.87 21.22 8.69
N TYR A 57 -16.35 21.40 9.91
CA TYR A 57 -17.11 21.19 11.13
C TYR A 57 -17.58 22.52 11.68
N THR A 58 -18.90 22.67 11.83
CA THR A 58 -19.48 23.86 12.44
C THR A 58 -19.99 23.49 13.82
N THR A 59 -19.36 24.03 14.86
CA THR A 59 -19.77 23.80 16.25
C THR A 59 -20.16 25.11 16.91
N THR A 60 -21.18 25.09 17.77
CA THR A 60 -21.57 26.27 18.52
C THR A 60 -21.03 26.16 19.94
N ILE A 61 -20.09 27.04 20.30
CA ILE A 61 -19.52 27.14 21.64
C ILE A 61 -19.98 28.48 22.22
N ASN A 62 -20.66 28.46 23.38
CA ASN A 62 -21.15 29.67 24.06
C ASN A 62 -21.99 30.61 23.17
N GLY A 63 -22.79 30.06 22.26
CA GLY A 63 -23.61 30.85 21.31
C GLY A 63 -22.84 31.44 20.12
N GLN A 64 -21.53 31.20 20.01
CA GLN A 64 -20.73 31.54 18.84
C GLN A 64 -20.53 30.32 17.95
N THR A 65 -20.84 30.50 16.66
CA THR A 65 -20.60 29.49 15.63
C THR A 65 -19.13 29.51 15.21
N VAL A 66 -18.39 28.47 15.57
CA VAL A 66 -16.99 28.26 15.17
C VAL A 66 -16.97 27.23 14.04
N THR A 67 -16.33 27.60 12.93
CA THR A 67 -16.04 26.68 11.84
C THR A 67 -14.60 26.19 11.99
N ASP A 68 -14.43 24.87 12.05
CA ASP A 68 -13.14 24.19 11.99
C ASP A 68 -13.03 23.38 10.68
N TYR A 69 -11.80 23.07 10.27
CA TYR A 69 -11.52 22.28 9.07
C TYR A 69 -10.69 21.06 9.42
N ASP A 70 -11.21 19.88 9.13
CA ASP A 70 -10.42 18.64 9.16
C ASP A 70 -9.88 18.36 7.77
N ARG A 71 -8.60 17.97 7.71
CA ARG A 71 -7.95 17.53 6.48
C ARG A 71 -7.58 16.08 6.62
N HIS A 72 -8.23 15.25 5.82
CA HIS A 72 -7.89 13.84 5.70
C HIS A 72 -7.08 13.60 4.43
N VAL A 73 -6.08 12.74 4.51
CA VAL A 73 -5.28 12.32 3.36
C VAL A 73 -5.24 10.81 3.32
N GLY A 74 -5.56 10.26 2.15
CA GLY A 74 -5.51 8.85 1.85
C GLY A 74 -4.99 8.62 0.44
N SER A 75 -5.16 7.38 -0.04
CA SER A 75 -4.76 6.97 -1.38
C SER A 75 -5.96 6.63 -2.26
N GLY A 76 -5.72 6.58 -3.56
CA GLY A 76 -6.67 6.12 -4.55
C GLY A 76 -5.96 5.55 -5.77
N VAL A 77 -6.73 4.96 -6.67
CA VAL A 77 -6.24 4.31 -7.89
C VAL A 77 -7.00 4.81 -9.09
N VAL A 78 -6.28 5.24 -10.12
CA VAL A 78 -6.85 5.61 -11.41
C VAL A 78 -7.40 4.36 -12.08
N TRP A 79 -8.71 4.34 -12.29
CA TRP A 79 -9.46 3.21 -12.83
C TRP A 79 -9.45 3.18 -14.36
N ASP A 80 -9.67 4.34 -14.98
CA ASP A 80 -9.74 4.49 -16.43
C ASP A 80 -9.21 5.85 -16.90
N ARG A 81 -9.27 6.06 -18.22
CA ARG A 81 -8.82 7.31 -18.86
C ARG A 81 -9.87 8.43 -18.82
N ASP A 82 -11.10 8.11 -18.43
CA ASP A 82 -12.21 9.08 -18.31
C ASP A 82 -12.16 9.83 -16.97
N GLY A 83 -11.14 9.54 -16.15
CA GLY A 83 -10.84 10.24 -14.92
C GLY A 83 -11.49 9.64 -13.69
N HIS A 84 -12.02 8.41 -13.79
CA HIS A 84 -12.52 7.70 -12.61
C HIS A 84 -11.37 7.20 -11.74
N ILE A 85 -11.51 7.44 -10.44
CA ILE A 85 -10.54 7.06 -9.41
C ILE A 85 -11.28 6.32 -8.31
N LEU A 86 -10.79 5.14 -7.96
CA LEU A 86 -11.28 4.35 -6.85
C LEU A 86 -10.54 4.73 -5.56
N THR A 87 -11.28 4.80 -4.47
CA THR A 87 -10.77 4.95 -3.10
C THR A 87 -11.73 4.23 -2.14
N THR A 88 -11.53 4.35 -0.84
CA THR A 88 -12.45 3.78 0.15
C THR A 88 -13.56 4.76 0.51
N ALA A 89 -14.72 4.23 0.92
CA ALA A 89 -15.86 5.02 1.37
C ALA A 89 -15.49 5.93 2.56
N GLY A 90 -14.67 5.44 3.50
CA GLY A 90 -14.22 6.20 4.66
C GLY A 90 -13.36 7.42 4.32
N ALA A 91 -12.55 7.33 3.26
CA ALA A 91 -11.69 8.42 2.83
C ALA A 91 -12.49 9.66 2.39
N VAL A 92 -13.62 9.45 1.71
CA VAL A 92 -14.44 10.51 1.12
C VAL A 92 -15.73 10.80 1.90
N TYR A 93 -15.96 10.11 3.01
CA TYR A 93 -17.14 10.32 3.85
C TYR A 93 -17.22 11.79 4.33
N GLN A 94 -18.38 12.42 4.13
CA GLN A 94 -18.63 13.84 4.48
C GLN A 94 -17.60 14.82 3.91
N ALA A 95 -17.02 14.52 2.74
CA ALA A 95 -16.13 15.42 2.06
C ALA A 95 -16.88 16.67 1.55
N ASP A 96 -16.40 17.86 1.89
CA ASP A 96 -16.86 19.11 1.28
C ASP A 96 -16.08 19.40 -0.01
N ASP A 97 -14.77 19.15 0.01
CA ASP A 97 -13.88 19.28 -1.15
C ASP A 97 -12.98 18.04 -1.25
N ILE A 98 -12.82 17.54 -2.48
CA ILE A 98 -11.91 16.43 -2.81
C ILE A 98 -10.88 16.93 -3.82
N LEU A 99 -9.60 16.77 -3.48
CA LEU A 99 -8.46 17.10 -4.31
C LEU A 99 -7.60 15.85 -4.52
N ILE A 100 -7.29 15.58 -5.79
CA ILE A 100 -6.44 14.46 -6.18
C ILE A 100 -5.07 15.01 -6.54
N SER A 101 -4.01 14.47 -5.90
CA SER A 101 -2.63 14.71 -6.32
C SER A 101 -2.14 13.53 -7.14
N PHE A 102 -1.63 13.81 -8.33
CA PHE A 102 -1.04 12.81 -9.23
C PHE A 102 0.48 12.74 -9.04
N SER A 103 1.08 11.66 -9.55
CA SER A 103 2.54 11.46 -9.51
C SER A 103 3.32 12.50 -10.34
N ASP A 104 2.65 13.23 -11.24
CA ASP A 104 3.21 14.36 -12.00
C ASP A 104 3.25 15.67 -11.19
N GLY A 105 2.79 15.65 -9.93
CA GLY A 105 2.75 16.80 -9.04
C GLY A 105 1.56 17.73 -9.27
N GLN A 106 0.67 17.43 -10.22
CA GLN A 106 -0.54 18.21 -10.45
C GLN A 106 -1.65 17.82 -9.48
N TYR A 107 -2.44 18.83 -9.13
CA TYR A 107 -3.65 18.67 -8.34
C TYR A 107 -4.88 18.88 -9.22
N ARG A 108 -5.90 18.05 -9.03
CA ARG A 108 -7.19 18.20 -9.71
C ARG A 108 -8.31 18.10 -8.69
N ARG A 109 -9.30 18.99 -8.78
CA ARG A 109 -10.53 18.85 -7.99
C ARG A 109 -11.31 17.65 -8.53
N ALA A 110 -11.85 16.84 -7.64
CA ALA A 110 -12.67 15.71 -7.99
C ALA A 110 -14.09 15.86 -7.47
N THR A 111 -15.02 15.23 -8.15
CA THR A 111 -16.42 15.09 -7.72
C THR A 111 -16.66 13.66 -7.25
N LEU A 112 -17.47 13.49 -6.21
CA LEU A 112 -17.91 12.17 -5.77
C LEU A 112 -18.99 11.66 -6.74
N ILE A 113 -18.74 10.53 -7.39
CA ILE A 113 -19.70 9.90 -8.31
C ILE A 113 -20.62 8.95 -7.56
N GLY A 114 -20.05 8.17 -6.64
CA GLY A 114 -20.83 7.22 -5.85
C GLY A 114 -20.02 6.53 -4.77
N VAL A 115 -20.73 5.92 -3.84
CA VAL A 115 -20.19 5.10 -2.75
C VAL A 115 -20.97 3.81 -2.70
N ASP A 116 -20.28 2.68 -2.68
CA ASP A 116 -20.87 1.39 -2.35
C ASP A 116 -20.60 1.08 -0.87
N PRO A 117 -21.62 1.20 0.00
CA PRO A 117 -21.46 0.96 1.42
C PRO A 117 -21.20 -0.50 1.77
N LEU A 118 -21.55 -1.46 0.89
CA LEU A 118 -21.37 -2.89 1.16
C LEU A 118 -19.91 -3.32 0.95
N SER A 119 -19.29 -2.83 -0.13
CA SER A 119 -17.88 -3.10 -0.41
C SER A 119 -16.93 -2.09 0.23
N SER A 120 -17.46 -0.98 0.78
CA SER A 120 -16.66 0.11 1.35
C SER A 120 -15.76 0.80 0.32
N ILE A 121 -16.20 0.83 -0.94
CA ILE A 121 -15.51 1.48 -2.06
C ILE A 121 -16.24 2.77 -2.42
N ALA A 122 -15.47 3.79 -2.80
CA ALA A 122 -16.00 5.01 -3.40
C ALA A 122 -15.32 5.30 -4.73
N MET A 123 -16.06 5.96 -5.62
CA MET A 123 -15.57 6.42 -6.91
C MET A 123 -15.69 7.93 -6.99
N VAL A 124 -14.57 8.56 -7.32
CA VAL A 124 -14.49 10.00 -7.60
C VAL A 124 -14.05 10.22 -9.04
N GLN A 125 -14.39 11.36 -9.62
CA GLN A 125 -14.05 11.69 -11.00
C GLN A 125 -13.30 13.02 -11.06
N VAL A 126 -12.28 13.08 -11.92
CA VAL A 126 -11.61 14.31 -12.35
C VAL A 126 -11.83 14.53 -13.85
N ASP A 127 -11.68 15.76 -14.32
CA ASP A 127 -11.91 16.10 -15.74
C ASP A 127 -10.96 15.39 -16.72
N SER A 128 -9.74 15.07 -16.27
CA SER A 128 -8.75 14.35 -17.08
C SER A 128 -7.66 13.70 -16.23
N VAL A 129 -7.10 12.62 -16.76
CA VAL A 129 -5.92 11.95 -16.20
C VAL A 129 -4.80 11.89 -17.24
N SER A 130 -3.61 12.34 -16.84
CA SER A 130 -2.37 12.29 -17.62
C SER A 130 -1.60 10.99 -17.43
N VAL A 131 -2.01 10.17 -16.47
CA VAL A 131 -1.31 8.96 -16.04
C VAL A 131 -1.98 7.70 -16.58
N SER A 132 -1.23 6.59 -16.62
CA SER A 132 -1.78 5.31 -17.04
C SER A 132 -2.67 4.73 -15.94
N PRO A 133 -3.91 4.31 -16.25
CA PRO A 133 -4.76 3.61 -15.29
C PRO A 133 -4.17 2.28 -14.84
N ALA A 134 -4.59 1.83 -13.66
CA ALA A 134 -4.23 0.51 -13.17
C ALA A 134 -4.84 -0.58 -14.06
N ARG A 135 -4.10 -1.66 -14.28
CA ARG A 135 -4.65 -2.85 -14.91
C ARG A 135 -5.45 -3.62 -13.88
N VAL A 136 -6.74 -3.78 -14.08
CA VAL A 136 -7.61 -4.55 -13.18
C VAL A 136 -7.31 -6.04 -13.31
N GLY A 137 -7.09 -6.71 -12.19
CA GLY A 137 -6.94 -8.16 -12.09
C GLY A 137 -8.22 -8.85 -11.66
N ASN A 138 -8.15 -10.16 -11.47
CA ASN A 138 -9.22 -10.95 -10.90
C ASN A 138 -8.91 -11.27 -9.43
N SER A 139 -9.62 -10.65 -8.49
CA SER A 139 -9.39 -10.88 -7.06
C SER A 139 -9.87 -12.25 -6.57
N ASP A 140 -10.76 -12.92 -7.31
CA ASP A 140 -11.30 -14.23 -6.94
C ASP A 140 -10.30 -15.37 -7.22
N GLU A 141 -9.27 -15.10 -8.03
CA GLU A 141 -8.18 -16.05 -8.33
C GLU A 141 -7.01 -15.96 -7.33
N VAL A 142 -7.06 -15.00 -6.40
CA VAL A 142 -6.00 -14.79 -5.42
C VAL A 142 -6.02 -15.92 -4.39
N SER A 143 -4.90 -16.65 -4.30
CA SER A 143 -4.76 -17.79 -3.40
C SER A 143 -3.94 -17.44 -2.14
N PRO A 144 -4.20 -18.08 -0.99
CA PRO A 144 -3.28 -18.03 0.15
C PRO A 144 -1.86 -18.43 -0.25
N GLY A 145 -0.87 -17.69 0.24
CA GLY A 145 0.54 -17.82 -0.14
C GLY A 145 0.97 -16.96 -1.34
N ALA A 146 0.04 -16.27 -2.01
CA ALA A 146 0.37 -15.33 -3.07
C ALA A 146 1.10 -14.09 -2.52
N TRP A 147 2.11 -13.64 -3.25
CA TRP A 147 2.80 -12.38 -2.96
C TRP A 147 2.01 -11.23 -3.54
N VAL A 148 1.92 -10.13 -2.79
CA VAL A 148 1.20 -8.93 -3.22
C VAL A 148 1.99 -7.69 -2.88
N PHE A 149 1.85 -6.67 -3.73
CA PHE A 149 2.50 -5.38 -3.57
C PHE A 149 1.46 -4.34 -3.20
N MET A 150 1.65 -3.70 -2.05
CA MET A 150 0.82 -2.59 -1.61
C MET A 150 1.53 -1.28 -1.89
N LEU A 151 0.84 -0.35 -2.53
CA LEU A 151 1.34 0.99 -2.79
C LEU A 151 0.38 2.03 -2.22
N SER A 152 0.94 3.06 -1.61
CA SER A 152 0.18 4.19 -1.09
C SER A 152 0.88 5.51 -1.38
N HIS A 153 0.09 6.55 -1.62
CA HIS A 153 0.54 7.92 -1.89
C HIS A 153 -0.02 8.92 -0.84
N ALA A 154 -0.34 8.47 0.38
CA ALA A 154 -1.06 9.30 1.36
C ALA A 154 -0.28 10.49 1.96
N PHE A 155 1.06 10.58 1.83
CA PHE A 155 1.86 11.66 2.43
C PHE A 155 2.75 12.42 1.44
N GLY A 156 2.46 12.30 0.14
CA GLY A 156 3.32 12.86 -0.92
C GLY A 156 4.49 11.95 -1.29
N ASN A 157 5.37 12.46 -2.15
CA ASN A 157 6.39 11.71 -2.89
C ASN A 157 7.64 11.43 -2.01
N PRO A 158 8.22 10.20 -2.00
CA PRO A 158 7.84 9.01 -2.77
C PRO A 158 6.70 8.17 -2.19
N SER A 159 5.97 7.54 -3.11
CA SER A 159 4.97 6.53 -2.81
C SER A 159 5.55 5.48 -1.86
N SER A 160 4.83 5.20 -0.78
CA SER A 160 5.19 4.15 0.18
C SER A 160 4.78 2.79 -0.37
N MET A 161 5.69 1.82 -0.29
CA MET A 161 5.48 0.47 -0.80
C MET A 161 5.70 -0.56 0.30
N SER A 162 4.86 -1.60 0.32
CA SER A 162 5.03 -2.77 1.19
C SER A 162 4.83 -4.05 0.38
N LEU A 163 5.66 -5.06 0.63
CA LEU A 163 5.47 -6.43 0.13
C LEU A 163 4.72 -7.22 1.19
N GLY A 164 3.71 -7.97 0.76
CA GLY A 164 2.90 -8.79 1.64
C GLY A 164 2.64 -10.19 1.10
N LEU A 165 2.12 -11.03 1.99
CA LEU A 165 1.70 -12.39 1.70
C LEU A 165 0.21 -12.56 2.01
N VAL A 166 -0.56 -13.11 1.08
CA VAL A 166 -1.97 -13.43 1.31
C VAL A 166 -2.06 -14.58 2.31
N ASN A 167 -2.69 -14.35 3.45
CA ASN A 167 -2.92 -15.36 4.48
C ASN A 167 -4.19 -16.18 4.22
N GLY A 168 -5.23 -15.52 3.67
CA GLY A 168 -6.54 -16.13 3.54
C GLY A 168 -7.59 -15.16 2.99
N ILE A 169 -8.77 -15.70 2.72
CA ILE A 169 -9.97 -14.93 2.38
C ILE A 169 -10.95 -15.15 3.52
N ARG A 170 -11.36 -14.06 4.18
CA ARG A 170 -12.32 -14.08 5.27
C ARG A 170 -13.72 -14.24 4.71
N GLN A 171 -14.39 -15.36 4.98
CA GLN A 171 -15.64 -15.72 4.31
C GLN A 171 -16.83 -14.85 4.72
N GLU A 172 -16.87 -14.34 5.96
CA GLU A 172 -17.98 -13.50 6.44
C GLU A 172 -18.14 -12.19 5.65
N ASP A 173 -17.02 -11.52 5.34
CA ASP A 173 -17.01 -10.20 4.70
C ASP A 173 -16.32 -10.19 3.33
N VAL A 174 -15.84 -11.36 2.91
CA VAL A 174 -15.09 -11.60 1.66
C VAL A 174 -13.93 -10.62 1.49
N LEU A 175 -13.10 -10.51 2.53
CA LEU A 175 -11.90 -9.68 2.50
C LEU A 175 -10.66 -10.54 2.38
N ILE A 176 -9.68 -10.04 1.62
CA ILE A 176 -8.38 -10.69 1.51
C ILE A 176 -7.55 -10.26 2.73
N GLN A 177 -7.05 -11.24 3.47
CA GLN A 177 -6.16 -11.01 4.60
C GLN A 177 -4.73 -11.10 4.11
N VAL A 178 -3.95 -10.06 4.35
CA VAL A 178 -2.57 -9.98 3.90
C VAL A 178 -1.66 -9.66 5.06
N SER A 179 -0.61 -10.46 5.27
CA SER A 179 0.47 -10.08 6.18
C SER A 179 1.44 -9.14 5.48
N ALA A 180 1.57 -7.92 5.97
CA ALA A 180 2.45 -6.90 5.41
C ALA A 180 2.81 -5.87 6.49
N ALA A 181 4.01 -5.30 6.38
CA ALA A 181 4.42 -4.17 7.21
C ALA A 181 3.74 -2.89 6.68
N VAL A 182 2.57 -2.55 7.22
CA VAL A 182 1.84 -1.33 6.86
C VAL A 182 1.56 -0.48 8.09
N GLY A 183 1.53 0.84 7.90
CA GLY A 183 1.09 1.81 8.89
C GLY A 183 -0.17 2.54 8.44
N THR A 184 -0.58 3.56 9.19
CA THR A 184 -1.75 4.41 8.91
C THR A 184 -1.70 5.08 7.54
N GLY A 185 -0.50 5.24 6.95
CA GLY A 185 -0.32 5.79 5.62
C GLY A 185 -0.71 4.86 4.47
N PHE A 186 -1.05 3.60 4.70
CA PHE A 186 -1.45 2.65 3.64
C PHE A 186 -2.95 2.55 3.42
N THR A 187 -3.76 3.26 4.21
CA THR A 187 -5.20 3.30 4.06
C THR A 187 -5.61 3.73 2.65
N SER A 188 -6.56 2.98 2.07
CA SER A 188 -6.99 3.14 0.66
C SER A 188 -5.88 2.93 -0.37
N GLY A 189 -4.74 2.36 0.05
CA GLY A 189 -3.64 2.00 -0.82
C GLY A 189 -4.05 0.90 -1.79
N ALA A 190 -3.42 0.91 -2.96
CA ALA A 190 -3.62 -0.06 -4.01
C ALA A 190 -2.91 -1.36 -3.68
N VAL A 191 -3.55 -2.50 -3.90
CA VAL A 191 -2.95 -3.83 -3.74
C VAL A 191 -2.87 -4.50 -5.10
N PHE A 192 -1.66 -4.90 -5.49
CA PHE A 192 -1.36 -5.49 -6.79
C PHE A 192 -0.82 -6.91 -6.66
N SER A 193 -1.12 -7.75 -7.64
CA SER A 193 -0.44 -9.03 -7.83
C SER A 193 1.00 -8.85 -8.32
N ILE A 194 1.77 -9.94 -8.38
CA ILE A 194 3.15 -9.92 -8.90
C ILE A 194 3.24 -9.57 -10.39
N GLU A 195 2.14 -9.70 -11.14
CA GLU A 195 2.02 -9.28 -12.54
C GLU A 195 1.70 -7.78 -12.69
N GLY A 196 1.40 -7.09 -11.58
CA GLY A 196 1.01 -5.69 -11.57
C GLY A 196 -0.46 -5.44 -11.87
N HIS A 197 -1.30 -6.44 -11.64
CA HIS A 197 -2.75 -6.29 -11.74
C HIS A 197 -3.32 -5.88 -10.38
N LEU A 198 -4.17 -4.86 -10.36
CA LEU A 198 -4.89 -4.41 -9.18
C LEU A 198 -5.84 -5.51 -8.74
N ILE A 199 -5.68 -5.99 -7.51
CA ILE A 199 -6.53 -7.03 -6.91
C ILE A 199 -7.39 -6.48 -5.77
N GLY A 200 -7.11 -5.27 -5.28
CA GLY A 200 -7.91 -4.67 -4.23
C GLY A 200 -7.38 -3.36 -3.68
N LEU A 201 -8.08 -2.86 -2.66
CA LEU A 201 -7.72 -1.66 -1.91
C LEU A 201 -7.57 -2.00 -0.42
N VAL A 202 -6.57 -1.43 0.24
CA VAL A 202 -6.41 -1.54 1.70
C VAL A 202 -7.62 -0.89 2.38
N ALA A 203 -8.31 -1.66 3.21
CA ALA A 203 -9.50 -1.19 3.92
C ALA A 203 -9.15 -0.08 4.94
N ASP A 204 -10.01 0.93 5.05
CA ASP A 204 -9.91 1.97 6.06
C ASP A 204 -10.67 1.57 7.33
N GLU A 205 -10.05 1.73 8.50
CA GLU A 205 -10.69 1.56 9.81
C GLU A 205 -11.88 2.52 10.00
N LYS A 206 -11.83 3.75 9.44
CA LYS A 206 -12.90 4.76 9.59
C LYS A 206 -14.12 4.50 8.73
N ALA A 207 -13.98 3.81 7.59
CA ALA A 207 -15.12 3.47 6.74
C ALA A 207 -16.20 2.65 7.49
N PHE A 208 -15.79 1.98 8.58
CA PHE A 208 -16.65 1.11 9.38
C PHE A 208 -17.29 1.80 10.60
N GLN A 209 -16.86 3.01 10.98
CA GLN A 209 -17.56 3.79 12.03
C GLN A 209 -18.85 4.44 11.51
N ALA A 210 -18.94 4.65 10.20
CA ALA A 210 -20.17 5.08 9.53
C ALA A 210 -21.10 3.91 9.16
N ALA A 211 -20.63 2.66 9.28
CA ALA A 211 -21.43 1.46 9.07
C ALA A 211 -22.24 1.11 10.34
N PRO A 212 -23.38 0.40 10.22
CA PRO A 212 -24.12 -0.10 11.38
C PRO A 212 -23.20 -0.86 12.35
N LYS A 213 -23.39 -0.68 13.67
CA LYS A 213 -22.53 -1.22 14.75
C LYS A 213 -22.27 -2.74 14.67
N GLU A 214 -23.13 -3.48 13.96
CA GLU A 214 -23.01 -4.91 13.72
C GLU A 214 -21.76 -5.28 12.88
N TYR A 215 -21.23 -4.36 12.08
CA TYR A 215 -20.03 -4.58 11.26
C TYR A 215 -18.72 -4.21 11.96
N THR A 216 -18.77 -3.43 13.06
CA THR A 216 -17.57 -2.98 13.80
C THR A 216 -16.89 -4.13 14.58
N ALA A 217 -17.63 -5.19 14.91
CA ALA A 217 -17.11 -6.33 15.68
C ALA A 217 -16.27 -7.33 14.86
N LEU A 218 -16.33 -7.28 13.53
CA LEU A 218 -15.69 -8.24 12.61
C LEU A 218 -14.24 -7.88 12.25
N PHE A 219 -13.80 -6.68 12.61
CA PHE A 219 -12.48 -6.14 12.27
C PHE A 219 -11.64 -5.99 13.54
N GLY A 220 -11.46 -7.13 14.21
CA GLY A 220 -10.54 -7.25 15.33
C GLY A 220 -9.17 -6.74 14.92
N ARG A 221 -8.73 -5.67 15.60
CA ARG A 221 -7.34 -5.17 15.71
C ARG A 221 -6.41 -5.63 14.59
N THR A 222 -6.12 -4.74 13.64
CA THR A 222 -4.85 -4.80 12.90
C THR A 222 -3.73 -4.73 13.93
N ASN A 223 -3.23 -5.88 14.40
CA ASN A 223 -2.11 -5.95 15.34
C ASN A 223 -0.77 -5.59 14.66
N GLY A 224 -0.79 -4.70 13.65
CA GLY A 224 0.37 -4.34 12.83
C GLY A 224 0.85 -5.41 11.85
N GLU A 225 0.41 -6.66 11.98
CA GLU A 225 0.94 -7.79 11.20
C GLU A 225 0.02 -8.30 10.08
N THR A 226 -1.28 -8.00 10.11
CA THR A 226 -2.25 -8.42 9.08
C THR A 226 -3.19 -7.28 8.73
N VAL A 227 -3.44 -7.12 7.44
CA VAL A 227 -4.19 -6.04 6.80
C VAL A 227 -5.36 -6.64 6.05
N ALA A 228 -6.52 -6.00 6.14
CA ALA A 228 -7.69 -6.35 5.35
C ALA A 228 -7.67 -5.60 4.02
N VAL A 229 -7.90 -6.33 2.93
CA VAL A 229 -7.93 -5.80 1.57
C VAL A 229 -9.30 -6.08 0.97
N ILE A 230 -9.93 -5.02 0.47
CA ILE A 230 -11.21 -5.06 -0.24
C ILE A 230 -10.94 -5.59 -1.65
N PRO A 231 -11.54 -6.73 -2.07
CA PRO A 231 -11.30 -7.31 -3.38
C PRO A 231 -11.81 -6.41 -4.51
N ILE A 232 -11.04 -6.26 -5.59
CA ILE A 232 -11.41 -5.35 -6.69
C ILE A 232 -12.67 -5.78 -7.46
N ASN A 233 -12.96 -7.09 -7.52
CA ASN A 233 -14.16 -7.60 -8.19
C ASN A 233 -15.47 -7.16 -7.49
N ARG A 234 -15.38 -6.55 -6.30
CA ARG A 234 -16.53 -5.99 -5.58
C ARG A 234 -16.97 -4.64 -6.15
N VAL A 235 -16.13 -3.98 -6.96
CA VAL A 235 -16.50 -2.73 -7.64
C VAL A 235 -17.63 -3.03 -8.63
N LYS A 236 -18.83 -2.54 -8.32
CA LYS A 236 -19.93 -2.49 -9.29
C LYS A 236 -19.85 -1.15 -10.01
N THR A 237 -19.45 -1.19 -11.28
CA THR A 237 -19.57 -0.07 -12.22
C THR A 237 -21.01 0.20 -12.58
#